data_AF-A0A1H6QMD2-F1
#
_entry.id   AF-A0A1H6QMD2-F1
#
_cell.length_a   1.000
_cell.length_b   1.000
_cell.length_c   1.000
_cell.angle_alpha   90.00
_cell.angle_beta   90.00
_cell.angle_gamma   90.00
#
_symmetry.space_group_name_H-M   'P 1'
#
loop_
_entity.id
_entity.type
_entity.pdbx_description
1 polymer ?
#
loop_
_entity_poly.entity_id
_entity_poly.type
_entity_poly.pdbx_seq_one_letter_code
_entity_poly.pdbx_strand_id
1 'polypeptide(L)' 'MKTTIQANGALLIVPESDLEAYALGKWSKENLVLTGIDDASRPKIMINMTEYPDALGVVLMGGN' A
#
# COMPACT_ATOMS: atom_id res chain seq x y z
N MET A 1 -4.74 -8.54 -9.45
CA MET A 1 -3.71 -7.87 -8.63
C MET A 1 -2.38 -8.40 -9.05
N LYS A 2 -1.39 -7.52 -9.22
CA LYS A 2 -0.03 -7.89 -9.63
C LYS A 2 0.99 -7.55 -8.56
N THR A 3 1.85 -8.52 -8.25
CA THR A 3 2.98 -8.36 -7.33
C THR A 3 4.29 -8.58 -8.07
N THR A 4 5.26 -7.70 -7.89
CA THR A 4 6.58 -7.76 -8.54
C THR A 4 7.69 -7.53 -7.52
N ILE A 5 8.73 -8.36 -7.56
CA ILE A 5 9.98 -8.12 -6.80
C ILE A 5 10.83 -7.14 -7.59
N GLN A 6 11.13 -5.99 -7.00
CA GLN A 6 12.01 -4.97 -7.57
C GLN A 6 13.49 -5.33 -7.35
N ALA A 7 14.37 -4.71 -8.14
CA ALA A 7 15.82 -4.93 -8.05
C ALA A 7 16.41 -4.61 -6.66
N ASN A 8 15.77 -3.75 -5.88
CA ASN A 8 16.15 -3.41 -4.51
C ASN A 8 15.59 -4.40 -3.45
N GLY A 9 14.97 -5.50 -3.89
CA GLY A 9 14.34 -6.50 -3.03
C GLY A 9 12.96 -6.10 -2.51
N ALA A 10 12.38 -4.98 -2.95
CA ALA A 10 11.06 -4.56 -2.52
C ALA A 10 9.94 -5.31 -3.26
N LEU A 11 8.86 -5.63 -2.55
CA LEU A 11 7.62 -6.14 -3.11
C LEU A 11 6.75 -4.95 -3.54
N LEU A 12 6.63 -4.73 -4.84
CA LEU A 12 5.67 -3.79 -5.42
C LEU A 12 4.34 -4.50 -5.66
N ILE A 13 3.27 -4.00 -5.05
CA ILE A 13 1.91 -4.49 -5.23
C ILE A 13 1.09 -3.41 -5.95
N VAL A 14 0.46 -3.80 -7.06
CA VAL A 14 -0.40 -2.95 -7.88
C VAL A 14 -1.77 -3.63 -8.04
N PRO A 15 -2.87 -3.02 -7.59
CA PRO A 15 -4.21 -3.52 -7.89
C PRO A 15 -4.52 -3.34 -9.38
N GLU A 16 -5.31 -4.23 -9.96
CA GLU A 16 -5.73 -4.20 -11.36
C GLU A 16 -7.23 -3.84 -11.50
N SER A 17 -7.92 -3.58 -10.38
CA SER A 17 -9.31 -3.15 -10.34
C SER A 17 -9.65 -2.40 -9.03
N ASP A 18 -10.78 -1.69 -9.00
CA ASP A 18 -11.28 -0.98 -7.81
C ASP A 18 -11.53 -1.90 -6.61
N LEU A 19 -12.05 -3.11 -6.86
CA LEU A 19 -12.32 -4.09 -5.81
C LEU A 19 -11.02 -4.54 -5.13
N GLU A 20 -9.97 -4.77 -5.94
CA GLU A 20 -8.66 -5.15 -5.43
C GLU A 20 -8.00 -4.00 -4.69
N ALA A 21 -8.12 -2.77 -5.19
CA ALA A 21 -7.62 -1.59 -4.51
C ALA A 21 -8.31 -1.43 -3.14
N TYR A 22 -9.64 -1.60 -3.07
CA TYR A 22 -10.38 -1.56 -1.81
C TYR A 22 -9.91 -2.64 -0.82
N ALA A 23 -9.80 -3.89 -1.28
CA ALA A 23 -9.35 -5.00 -0.45
C ALA A 23 -7.92 -4.78 0.05
N LEU A 24 -7.02 -4.31 -0.82
CA LEU A 24 -5.63 -4.01 -0.48
C LEU A 24 -5.52 -2.84 0.50
N GLY A 25 -6.35 -1.80 0.35
CA GLY A 25 -6.41 -0.67 1.28
C GLY A 25 -6.85 -1.10 2.68
N LYS A 26 -7.84 -2.00 2.78
CA LYS A 26 -8.28 -2.59 4.07
C LYS A 26 -7.20 -3.45 4.70
N TRP A 27 -6.64 -4.39 3.93
CA TRP A 27 -5.56 -5.26 4.40
C TRP A 27 -4.36 -4.45 4.90
N SER A 28 -3.96 -3.41 4.16
CA SER A 28 -2.82 -2.56 4.51
C SER A 28 -2.99 -1.88 5.87
N LYS A 29 -4.19 -1.37 6.16
CA LYS A 29 -4.49 -0.70 7.44
C LYS A 29 -4.41 -1.64 8.63
N GLU A 30 -4.75 -2.91 8.42
CA GLU A 30 -4.75 -3.93 9.49
C GLU A 30 -3.39 -4.59 9.70
N ASN A 31 -2.58 -4.69 8.64
CA ASN A 31 -1.37 -5.52 8.64
C ASN A 31 -0.06 -4.72 8.59
N LEU A 32 -0.08 -3.50 8.04
CA LEU A 32 1.09 -2.62 8.02
C LEU A 32 1.11 -1.79 9.31
N VAL A 33 1.80 -2.33 10.31
CA VAL A 33 2.08 -1.61 11.54
C VAL A 33 3.10 -0.50 11.25
N LEU A 34 2.63 0.75 11.13
CA LEU A 34 3.45 1.95 10.92
C LEU A 34 4.33 2.32 12.14
N THR A 35 4.27 1.55 13.23
CA THR A 35 4.97 1.89 14.47
C THR A 35 6.43 1.44 14.44
N GLY A 36 7.30 2.40 14.17
CA GLY A 36 8.51 2.77 14.93
C GLY A 36 9.64 1.76 15.18
N ILE A 37 9.53 0.50 14.80
CA ILE A 37 10.62 -0.48 14.95
C ILE A 37 11.15 -0.83 13.57
N ASP A 38 12.29 -0.24 13.25
CA ASP A 38 13.11 -0.48 12.06
C ASP A 38 13.76 -1.86 12.18
N ASP A 39 12.93 -2.89 12.17
CA ASP A 39 13.39 -4.27 12.15
C ASP A 39 13.82 -4.59 10.73
N ALA A 40 15.14 -4.59 10.52
CA ALA A 40 15.78 -4.86 9.23
C ALA A 40 15.42 -6.23 8.62
N SER A 41 14.74 -7.11 9.38
CA SER A 41 14.22 -8.39 8.89
C SER A 41 12.88 -8.28 8.14
N ARG A 42 12.20 -7.12 8.17
CA ARG A 42 10.91 -6.97 7.51
C ARG A 42 11.07 -6.79 5.99
N PRO A 43 10.21 -7.44 5.18
CA PRO A 43 10.21 -7.22 3.74
C PRO A 43 9.84 -5.77 3.43
N LYS A 44 10.58 -5.13 2.50
CA LYS A 44 10.23 -3.82 1.97
C LYS A 44 8.99 -3.96 1.10
N ILE A 45 7.86 -3.38 1.50
CA ILE A 45 6.60 -3.46 0.77
C ILE A 45 6.26 -2.07 0.23
N MET A 46 5.96 -1.99 -1.06
CA MET A 46 5.49 -0.78 -1.75
C MET A 46 4.11 -1.07 -2.34
N ILE A 47 3.12 -0.27 -1.95
CA ILE A 47 1.75 -0.40 -2.42
C ILE A 47 1.45 0.80 -3.31
N ASN A 48 1.27 0.55 -4.62
CA ASN A 48 0.98 1.60 -5.59
C ASN A 48 -0.54 1.67 -5.82
N MET A 49 -1.17 2.71 -5.29
CA MET A 49 -2.61 2.99 -5.42
C MET A 49 -2.87 4.26 -6.22
N THR A 50 -1.92 4.68 -7.07
CA THR A 50 -1.99 5.99 -7.76
C THR A 50 -3.26 6.12 -8.62
N GLU A 51 -3.74 5.03 -9.21
CA GLU A 51 -4.97 4.99 -9.99
C GLU A 51 -6.26 4.86 -9.14
N TYR A 52 -6.13 4.59 -7.83
CA TYR A 52 -7.24 4.30 -6.92
C TYR A 52 -7.13 5.10 -5.60
N PRO A 53 -7.12 6.45 -5.66
CA PRO A 53 -6.90 7.29 -4.48
C PRO A 53 -7.98 7.09 -3.40
N ASP A 54 -9.23 6.85 -3.79
CA ASP A 54 -10.35 6.65 -2.87
C ASP A 54 -10.18 5.37 -2.01
N ALA A 55 -9.47 4.37 -2.52
CA ALA A 55 -9.22 3.11 -1.82
C ALA A 55 -8.27 3.27 -0.61
N LEU A 56 -7.41 4.30 -0.61
CA LEU A 56 -6.56 4.62 0.53
C LEU A 56 -7.39 5.17 1.71
N GLY A 57 -8.58 5.71 1.46
CA GLY A 57 -9.39 6.38 2.47
C GLY A 57 -8.67 7.56 3.14
N VAL A 58 -7.71 8.17 2.43
CA VAL A 58 -7.02 9.40 2.82
C VAL A 58 -7.74 10.54 2.11
N VAL A 59 -8.66 11.19 2.81
CA VAL A 59 -9.25 12.45 2.33
C VAL A 59 -8.23 13.55 2.62
N LEU A 60 -7.56 14.07 1.58
CA LEU A 60 -6.84 15.34 1.69
C LEU A 60 -7.89 16.45 1.82
N MET A 61 -8.30 16.76 3.05
CA MET A 61 -9.09 17.96 3.34
C MET A 61 -8.19 19.17 3.04
N GLY A 62 -8.37 19.77 1.87
CA GLY A 62 -7.74 21.05 1.54
C GLY A 62 -8.19 22.10 2.55
N GLY A 63 -7.26 22.52 3.42
CA GLY A 63 -7.47 23.67 4.29
C GLY A 63 -7.42 24.95 3.46
N ASN A 64 -8.51 25.73 3.50
CA ASN A 64 -8.50 27.16 3.15
C ASN A 64 -7.83 27.95 4.27
#